data_AF-A0A1Q8UDY4-F1
#
_entry.id   AF-A0A1Q8UDY4-F1
#
_cell.length_a   1.000
_cell.length_b   1.000
_cell.length_c   1.000
_cell.angle_alpha   90.00
_cell.angle_beta   90.00
_cell.angle_gamma   90.00
#
_symmetry.space_group_name_H-M   'P 1'
#
loop_
_entity.id
_entity.type
_entity.pdbx_description
1 polymer ?
#
loop_
_entity_poly.entity_id
_entity_poly.type
_entity_poly.pdbx_seq_one_letter_code
_entity_poly.pdbx_strand_id
1 'polypeptide(L)'
;MTSHVRHITIDCADAHALGGFWAQVLGAPLSDEDRPGDPEALLETPGAAILFVRVDEKKRTKNRVHLDIQPQDRSRDEEVERLLALGATLVGDHRRPNGRGWATLADPEGNEFCVECSAAERAALTGTRLPVTADDVTSAVRLAVDVLAGAPADRWDAPAGSLDWTCWETVEHLSDDLFAYAVQLGPRTPPLDRDVPYRWAPERQGGPYNAVFADRDAGPAGLLATLEASGALLASMARTTPPEVRSYHGYGISDPEGFAAMGVVETLVHTYDLAEGLGLDWSPSPALCDRVLARLFPDAPAGGDRWAVLLWATGRAELPDHPRRTSWRWDGRPREEGQTASSAG
;
A
#
# COMPACT_ATOMS: atom_id res chain seq x y z
N MET A 1 39.29 8.40 -7.68
CA MET A 1 38.46 9.47 -7.07
C MET A 1 37.09 9.40 -7.72
N THR A 2 36.03 9.58 -6.95
CA THR A 2 34.64 9.62 -7.46
C THR A 2 34.20 11.06 -7.66
N SER A 3 33.30 11.30 -8.62
CA SER A 3 32.76 12.63 -8.90
C SER A 3 31.62 12.99 -7.93
N HIS A 4 31.37 14.28 -7.72
CA HIS A 4 30.22 14.81 -6.97
C HIS A 4 29.26 15.53 -7.93
N VAL A 5 27.97 15.54 -7.60
CA VAL A 5 27.00 16.40 -8.30
C VAL A 5 27.29 17.85 -7.87
N ARG A 6 27.62 18.72 -8.83
CA ARG A 6 27.95 20.13 -8.56
C ARG A 6 26.71 21.01 -8.56
N HIS A 7 25.89 20.91 -9.60
CA HIS A 7 24.62 21.64 -9.71
C HIS A 7 23.60 20.87 -10.55
N ILE A 8 22.32 21.19 -10.34
CA ILE A 8 21.19 20.80 -11.19
C ILE A 8 20.80 22.04 -11.99
N THR A 9 20.75 21.92 -13.31
CA THR A 9 20.43 23.05 -14.20
C THR A 9 18.96 23.03 -14.60
N ILE A 10 18.31 24.19 -14.51
CA ILE A 10 16.90 24.41 -14.86
C ILE A 10 16.84 25.50 -15.92
N ASP A 11 16.23 25.16 -17.06
CA ASP A 11 15.97 26.11 -18.13
C ASP A 11 14.81 27.04 -17.75
N CYS A 12 14.95 28.33 -18.08
CA CYS A 12 13.99 29.37 -17.74
C CYS A 12 14.04 30.54 -18.73
N ALA A 13 13.08 31.46 -18.66
CA ALA A 13 13.04 32.71 -19.41
C ALA A 13 13.74 33.84 -18.65
N ASP A 14 13.65 33.87 -17.31
CA ASP A 14 14.32 34.86 -16.47
C ASP A 14 15.04 34.21 -15.28
N ALA A 15 16.33 33.94 -15.47
CA ALA A 15 17.18 33.28 -14.49
C ALA A 15 17.21 33.99 -13.13
N HIS A 16 17.31 35.32 -13.11
CA HIS A 16 17.37 36.07 -11.86
C HIS A 16 16.01 36.11 -11.15
N ALA A 17 14.91 36.30 -11.89
CA ALA A 17 13.57 36.30 -11.30
C ALA A 17 13.20 34.92 -10.73
N LEU A 18 13.44 33.85 -11.50
CA LEU A 18 13.17 32.49 -11.05
C LEU A 18 14.08 32.07 -9.90
N GLY A 19 15.36 32.45 -9.97
CA GLY A 19 16.31 32.30 -8.89
C GLY A 19 15.84 32.98 -7.60
N GLY A 20 15.26 34.18 -7.67
CA GLY A 20 14.70 34.90 -6.53
C GLY A 20 13.46 34.24 -5.92
N PHE A 21 12.65 33.54 -6.73
CA PHE A 21 11.59 32.68 -6.21
C PHE A 21 12.19 31.51 -5.43
N TRP A 22 13.11 30.77 -6.03
CA TRP A 22 13.74 29.60 -5.39
C TRP A 22 14.59 29.95 -4.17
N ALA A 23 15.16 31.15 -4.11
CA ALA A 23 15.83 31.70 -2.93
C ALA A 23 14.88 31.77 -1.72
N GLN A 24 13.63 32.18 -1.94
CA GLN A 24 12.59 32.19 -0.90
C GLN A 24 12.08 30.78 -0.57
N VAL A 25 12.05 29.87 -1.55
CA VAL A 25 11.66 28.47 -1.33
C VAL A 25 12.66 27.79 -0.40
N LEU A 26 13.96 27.86 -0.71
CA LEU A 26 15.01 27.10 -0.05
C LEU A 26 15.73 27.86 1.07
N GLY A 27 15.43 29.15 1.25
CA GLY A 27 16.12 29.99 2.24
C GLY A 27 17.61 30.19 1.93
N ALA A 28 17.97 30.14 0.66
CA ALA A 28 19.33 30.24 0.15
C ALA A 28 19.50 31.54 -0.67
N PRO A 29 20.63 32.24 -0.59
CA PRO A 29 20.88 33.40 -1.43
C PRO A 29 21.27 32.98 -2.85
N LEU A 30 20.96 33.84 -3.82
CA LEU A 30 21.64 33.82 -5.11
C LEU A 30 23.10 34.26 -4.92
N SER A 31 23.96 33.93 -5.88
CA SER A 31 25.32 34.46 -5.92
C SER A 31 25.31 35.98 -5.95
N ASP A 32 26.20 36.63 -5.19
CA ASP A 32 26.37 38.10 -5.19
C ASP A 32 26.80 38.65 -6.56
N GLU A 33 27.25 37.78 -7.47
CA GLU A 33 27.65 38.13 -8.83
C GLU A 33 26.46 38.22 -9.80
N ASP A 34 25.32 37.58 -9.49
CA ASP A 34 24.17 37.48 -10.37
C ASP A 34 23.32 38.76 -10.35
N ARG A 35 22.95 39.26 -11.53
CA ARG A 35 22.16 40.50 -11.70
C ARG A 35 20.95 40.29 -12.62
N PRO A 36 19.91 41.15 -12.50
CA PRO A 36 18.79 41.14 -13.45
C PRO A 36 19.27 41.27 -14.90
N GLY A 37 18.82 40.35 -15.75
CA GLY A 37 19.21 40.31 -17.17
C GLY A 37 20.40 39.41 -17.48
N ASP A 38 21.09 38.85 -16.49
CA ASP A 38 22.17 37.88 -16.73
C ASP A 38 21.64 36.57 -17.33
N PRO A 39 22.44 35.87 -18.16
CA PRO A 39 21.98 34.67 -18.85
C PRO A 39 21.81 33.47 -17.90
N GLU A 40 22.35 33.55 -16.70
CA GLU A 40 22.25 32.51 -15.68
C GLU A 40 22.19 33.13 -14.28
N ALA A 41 21.71 32.36 -13.31
CA ALA A 41 21.75 32.70 -11.89
C ALA A 41 21.94 31.42 -11.07
N LEU A 42 22.86 31.46 -10.11
CA LEU A 42 23.23 30.33 -9.27
C LEU A 42 22.65 30.51 -7.86
N LEU A 43 21.86 29.52 -7.43
CA LEU A 43 21.36 29.40 -6.08
C LEU A 43 22.22 28.43 -5.27
N GLU A 44 22.88 28.93 -4.23
CA GLU A 44 23.77 28.13 -3.40
C GLU A 44 22.99 27.40 -2.29
N THR A 45 22.89 26.07 -2.40
CA THR A 45 22.18 25.25 -1.42
C THR A 45 23.12 24.24 -0.74
N PRO A 46 22.81 23.77 0.47
CA PRO A 46 23.52 22.64 1.06
C PRO A 46 23.33 21.36 0.22
N GLY A 47 24.41 20.84 -0.36
CA GLY A 47 24.39 19.62 -1.18
C GLY A 47 24.74 19.89 -2.64
N ALA A 48 23.73 20.20 -3.46
CA ALA A 48 23.90 20.50 -4.88
C ALA A 48 23.23 21.83 -5.24
N ALA A 49 24.00 22.75 -5.81
CA ALA A 49 23.48 24.07 -6.20
C ALA A 49 22.43 23.94 -7.32
N ILE A 50 21.58 24.95 -7.46
CA ILE A 50 20.61 25.02 -8.56
C ILE A 50 21.04 26.16 -9.48
N LEU A 51 21.24 25.85 -10.75
CA LEU A 51 21.64 26.82 -11.77
C LEU A 51 20.47 27.07 -12.69
N PHE A 52 19.97 28.31 -12.73
CA PHE A 52 18.95 28.73 -13.67
C PHE A 52 19.61 29.29 -14.92
N VAL A 53 19.23 28.82 -16.10
CA VAL A 53 19.81 29.25 -17.39
C VAL A 53 18.71 29.76 -18.30
N ARG A 54 18.92 30.97 -18.85
CA ARG A 54 18.00 31.58 -19.80
C ARG A 54 18.06 30.84 -21.13
N VAL A 55 16.89 30.42 -21.61
CA VAL A 55 16.66 29.88 -22.96
C VAL A 55 15.50 30.61 -23.63
N ASP A 56 15.50 30.67 -24.97
CA ASP A 56 14.42 31.31 -25.73
C ASP A 56 13.20 30.39 -25.90
N GLU A 57 13.41 29.08 -25.82
CA GLU A 57 12.39 28.07 -25.98
C GLU A 57 11.52 27.91 -24.74
N LYS A 58 10.20 28.05 -24.92
CA LYS A 58 9.25 27.72 -23.87
C LYS A 58 9.21 26.21 -23.63
N LYS A 59 9.05 25.81 -22.35
CA LYS A 59 8.81 24.42 -21.96
C LYS A 59 7.63 23.81 -22.72
N ARG A 60 7.86 22.63 -23.32
CA ARG A 60 6.85 21.90 -24.12
C ARG A 60 6.40 20.59 -23.51
N THR A 61 7.23 19.98 -22.67
CA THR A 61 6.99 18.66 -22.07
C THR A 61 7.34 18.69 -20.59
N LYS A 62 6.83 17.70 -19.84
CA LYS A 62 7.20 17.49 -18.44
C LYS A 62 8.71 17.36 -18.26
N ASN A 63 9.24 17.92 -17.17
CA ASN A 63 10.63 17.71 -16.77
C ASN A 63 10.92 16.21 -16.57
N ARG A 64 12.10 15.77 -16.99
CA ARG A 64 12.54 14.36 -16.89
C ARG A 64 13.27 14.08 -15.58
N VAL A 65 13.81 15.12 -14.96
CA VAL A 65 14.37 15.09 -13.61
C VAL A 65 13.32 15.69 -12.68
N HIS A 66 13.12 15.05 -11.53
CA HIS A 66 12.28 15.56 -10.47
C HIS A 66 13.17 16.20 -9.40
N LEU A 67 12.83 17.41 -9.00
CA LEU A 67 13.43 18.07 -7.84
C LEU A 67 12.47 17.89 -6.66
N ASP A 68 12.92 17.17 -5.63
CA ASP A 68 12.10 16.89 -4.45
C ASP A 68 12.62 17.70 -3.27
N ILE A 69 11.75 18.52 -2.68
CA ILE A 69 12.09 19.36 -1.53
C ILE A 69 11.44 18.82 -0.26
N GLN A 70 12.14 19.01 0.86
CA GLN A 70 11.67 18.62 2.18
C GLN A 70 11.62 19.85 3.09
N PRO A 71 10.44 20.25 3.59
CA PRO A 71 10.35 21.27 4.62
C PRO A 71 11.02 20.79 5.92
N GLN A 72 11.76 21.67 6.59
CA GLN A 72 12.56 21.33 7.77
C GLN A 72 11.89 21.76 9.08
N ASP A 73 11.11 22.83 9.06
CA ASP A 73 10.56 23.53 10.23
C ASP A 73 9.02 23.59 10.25
N ARG A 74 8.37 23.00 9.25
CA ARG A 74 6.91 22.97 9.08
C ARG A 74 6.45 21.69 8.40
N SER A 75 5.15 21.43 8.44
CA SER A 75 4.54 20.31 7.72
C SER A 75 4.59 20.50 6.20
N ARG A 76 4.40 19.39 5.46
CA ARG A 76 4.22 19.43 4.01
C ARG A 76 3.06 20.34 3.61
N ASP A 77 1.95 20.30 4.34
CA ASP A 77 0.74 21.03 3.95
C ASP A 77 0.90 22.54 4.19
N GLU A 78 1.52 22.95 5.29
CA GLU A 78 1.89 24.35 5.53
C GLU A 78 2.90 24.86 4.48
N GLU A 79 3.85 24.01 4.06
CA GLU A 79 4.79 24.36 3.01
C GLU A 79 4.10 24.51 1.66
N VAL A 80 3.16 23.62 1.30
CA VAL A 80 2.36 23.76 0.08
C VAL A 80 1.60 25.09 0.09
N GLU A 81 0.91 25.42 1.19
CA GLU A 81 0.20 26.70 1.31
C GLU A 81 1.12 27.92 1.13
N ARG A 82 2.31 27.89 1.76
CA ARG A 82 3.32 28.94 1.61
C ARG A 82 3.79 29.09 0.18
N LEU A 83 4.08 27.98 -0.50
CA LEU A 83 4.60 28.01 -1.87
C LEU A 83 3.55 28.47 -2.88
N LEU A 84 2.28 28.12 -2.67
CA LEU A 84 1.16 28.68 -3.44
C LEU A 84 1.08 30.20 -3.27
N ALA A 85 1.26 30.71 -2.05
CA ALA A 85 1.29 32.15 -1.80
C ALA A 85 2.49 32.87 -2.44
N LEU A 86 3.61 32.16 -2.67
CA LEU A 86 4.80 32.67 -3.37
C LEU A 86 4.68 32.64 -4.90
N GLY A 87 3.63 32.03 -5.46
CA GLY A 87 3.37 31.96 -6.90
C GLY A 87 3.57 30.59 -7.52
N ALA A 88 3.78 29.53 -6.74
CA ALA A 88 3.72 28.17 -7.25
C ALA A 88 2.27 27.75 -7.58
N THR A 89 2.11 26.72 -8.40
CA THR A 89 0.81 26.14 -8.76
C THR A 89 0.77 24.64 -8.43
N LEU A 90 -0.31 24.14 -7.82
CA LEU A 90 -0.50 22.70 -7.59
C LEU A 90 -0.85 21.98 -8.89
N VAL A 91 -0.01 21.02 -9.31
CA VAL A 91 -0.19 20.25 -10.55
C VAL A 91 -0.62 18.80 -10.32
N GLY A 92 -0.35 18.25 -9.12
CA GLY A 92 -0.77 16.90 -8.77
C GLY A 92 -0.76 16.68 -7.27
N ASP A 93 -1.83 16.07 -6.75
CA ASP A 93 -1.92 15.70 -5.34
C ASP A 93 -1.77 14.19 -5.18
N HIS A 94 -0.63 13.77 -4.63
CA HIS A 94 -0.30 12.36 -4.37
C HIS A 94 -0.16 12.09 -2.87
N ARG A 95 -0.71 12.97 -2.04
CA ARG A 95 -0.78 12.79 -0.59
C ARG A 95 -1.70 11.62 -0.29
N ARG A 96 -1.28 10.77 0.64
CA ARG A 96 -2.00 9.56 1.01
C ARG A 96 -2.63 9.73 2.39
N PRO A 97 -3.77 9.08 2.68
CA PRO A 97 -4.41 9.13 3.99
C PRO A 97 -3.50 8.71 5.16
N ASN A 98 -2.47 7.90 4.88
CA ASN A 98 -1.48 7.48 5.87
C ASN A 98 -0.38 8.52 6.16
N GLY A 99 -0.60 9.80 5.79
CA GLY A 99 0.35 10.90 5.97
C GLY A 99 1.51 10.92 4.96
N ARG A 100 1.79 9.83 4.25
CA ARG A 100 2.88 9.74 3.25
C ARG A 100 2.48 10.37 1.90
N GLY A 101 3.38 10.28 0.92
CA GLY A 101 3.20 10.85 -0.41
C GLY A 101 3.68 12.29 -0.50
N TRP A 102 3.42 12.93 -1.64
CA TRP A 102 3.92 14.26 -1.96
C TRP A 102 2.86 15.08 -2.70
N ALA A 103 3.03 16.39 -2.70
CA ALA A 103 2.32 17.28 -3.62
C ALA A 103 3.28 17.68 -4.74
N THR A 104 2.86 17.58 -5.99
CA THR A 104 3.64 18.11 -7.12
C THR A 104 3.18 19.53 -7.38
N LEU A 105 4.11 20.49 -7.28
CA LEU A 105 3.90 21.88 -7.61
C LEU A 105 4.67 22.22 -8.91
N ALA A 106 4.32 23.35 -9.51
CA ALA A 106 5.11 24.01 -10.55
C ALA A 106 5.49 25.41 -10.09
N ASP A 107 6.73 25.81 -10.36
CA ASP A 107 7.21 27.18 -10.12
C ASP A 107 6.54 28.19 -11.10
N PRO A 108 6.80 29.51 -10.97
CA PRO A 108 6.15 30.52 -11.83
C PRO A 108 6.38 30.33 -13.34
N GLU A 109 7.40 29.57 -13.74
CA GLU A 109 7.70 29.27 -15.13
C GLU A 109 7.22 27.88 -15.58
N GLY A 110 6.58 27.12 -14.69
CA GLY A 110 5.98 25.83 -14.99
C GLY A 110 6.93 24.63 -14.83
N ASN A 111 8.09 24.81 -14.19
CA ASN A 111 8.99 23.69 -13.86
C ASN A 111 8.44 22.93 -12.66
N GLU A 112 8.27 21.62 -12.80
CA GLU A 112 7.68 20.80 -11.75
C GLU A 112 8.68 20.41 -10.66
N PHE A 113 8.22 20.42 -9.40
CA PHE A 113 8.95 19.95 -8.24
C PHE A 113 7.99 19.32 -7.20
N CYS A 114 8.49 18.41 -6.37
CA CYS A 114 7.69 17.71 -5.36
C CYS A 114 7.94 18.28 -3.97
N VAL A 115 6.86 18.47 -3.19
CA VAL A 115 6.93 18.77 -1.76
C VAL A 115 6.68 17.49 -0.98
N GLU A 116 7.74 16.98 -0.38
CA GLU A 116 7.73 15.77 0.44
C GLU A 116 7.29 16.06 1.88
N CYS A 117 6.99 14.99 2.64
CA CYS A 117 6.83 15.09 4.10
C CYS A 117 8.08 15.69 4.76
N SER A 118 7.90 16.53 5.77
CA SER A 118 8.99 17.04 6.59
C SER A 118 9.76 15.91 7.29
N ALA A 119 10.95 16.21 7.81
CA ALA A 119 11.72 15.23 8.59
C ALA A 119 10.94 14.79 9.84
N ALA A 120 10.26 15.74 10.50
CA ALA A 120 9.41 15.47 11.65
C ALA A 120 8.19 14.62 11.31
N GLU A 121 7.49 14.90 10.21
CA GLU A 121 6.38 14.06 9.73
C GLU A 121 6.87 12.66 9.36
N ARG A 122 8.02 12.54 8.68
CA ARG A 122 8.62 11.22 8.37
C ARG A 122 9.00 10.45 9.63
N ALA A 123 9.56 11.12 10.63
CA ALA A 123 9.93 10.51 11.91
C ALA A 123 8.68 10.09 12.71
N ALA A 124 7.63 10.92 12.74
CA ALA A 124 6.35 10.58 13.36
C ALA A 124 5.67 9.37 12.68
N LEU A 125 5.86 9.24 11.35
CA LEU A 125 5.43 8.09 10.57
C LEU A 125 6.32 6.84 10.74
N THR A 126 7.43 6.96 11.49
CA THR A 126 8.36 5.87 11.79
C THR A 126 8.02 5.33 13.19
N GLY A 127 7.35 4.17 13.24
CA GLY A 127 6.89 3.54 14.49
C GLY A 127 5.37 3.49 14.63
N THR A 128 4.62 4.28 13.86
CA THR A 128 3.18 4.09 13.67
C THR A 128 2.92 2.96 12.69
N ARG A 129 2.20 1.94 13.16
CA ARG A 129 1.62 0.90 12.30
C ARG A 129 0.95 1.53 11.09
N LEU A 130 1.37 1.13 9.88
CA LEU A 130 0.64 1.52 8.68
C LEU A 130 -0.68 0.75 8.63
N PRO A 131 -1.82 1.43 8.46
CA PRO A 131 -3.10 0.75 8.41
C PRO A 131 -3.19 -0.12 7.16
N VAL A 132 -3.99 -1.18 7.24
CA VAL A 132 -4.37 -1.96 6.05
C VAL A 132 -5.50 -1.23 5.34
N THR A 133 -5.36 -1.07 4.03
CA THR A 133 -6.28 -0.28 3.21
C THR A 133 -7.01 -1.15 2.18
N ALA A 134 -8.09 -0.61 1.61
CA ALA A 134 -8.76 -1.24 0.47
C ALA A 134 -7.86 -1.44 -0.76
N ASP A 135 -6.84 -0.57 -0.94
CA ASP A 135 -5.86 -0.72 -2.02
C ASP A 135 -4.93 -1.91 -1.77
N ASP A 136 -4.71 -2.29 -0.51
CA ASP A 136 -3.94 -3.49 -0.15
C ASP A 136 -4.69 -4.76 -0.53
N VAL A 137 -6.01 -4.82 -0.30
CA VAL A 137 -6.88 -5.92 -0.77
C VAL A 137 -6.79 -6.03 -2.29
N THR A 138 -6.97 -4.91 -3.00
CA THR A 138 -6.91 -4.87 -4.47
C THR A 138 -5.54 -5.34 -4.97
N SER A 139 -4.46 -4.91 -4.32
CA SER A 139 -3.10 -5.29 -4.69
C SER A 139 -2.83 -6.77 -4.44
N ALA A 140 -3.27 -7.31 -3.30
CA ALA A 140 -3.11 -8.72 -2.96
C ALA A 140 -3.85 -9.62 -3.96
N VAL A 141 -5.11 -9.29 -4.27
CA VAL A 141 -5.94 -10.06 -5.22
C VAL A 141 -5.35 -10.00 -6.62
N ARG A 142 -4.93 -8.82 -7.09
CA ARG A 142 -4.29 -8.70 -8.41
C ARG A 142 -3.03 -9.56 -8.51
N LEU A 143 -2.15 -9.49 -7.50
CA LEU A 143 -0.93 -10.31 -7.48
C LEU A 143 -1.25 -11.82 -7.50
N ALA A 144 -2.26 -12.24 -6.74
CA ALA A 144 -2.70 -13.63 -6.73
C ALA A 144 -3.21 -14.07 -8.12
N VAL A 145 -4.12 -13.28 -8.72
CA VAL A 145 -4.70 -13.57 -10.04
C VAL A 145 -3.62 -13.60 -11.12
N ASP A 146 -2.69 -12.64 -11.12
CA ASP A 146 -1.59 -12.57 -12.08
C ASP A 146 -0.74 -13.85 -12.07
N VAL A 147 -0.46 -14.38 -10.88
CA VAL A 147 0.33 -15.62 -10.72
C VAL A 147 -0.50 -16.85 -11.09
N LEU A 148 -1.72 -16.96 -10.61
CA LEU A 148 -2.60 -18.10 -10.84
C LEU A 148 -3.05 -18.22 -12.30
N ALA A 149 -3.15 -17.11 -13.03
CA ALA A 149 -3.44 -17.11 -14.46
C ALA A 149 -2.35 -17.83 -15.29
N GLY A 150 -1.14 -17.98 -14.75
CA GLY A 150 -0.05 -18.76 -15.36
C GLY A 150 -0.16 -20.28 -15.17
N ALA A 151 -1.13 -20.77 -14.41
CA ALA A 151 -1.26 -22.19 -14.09
C ALA A 151 -1.71 -23.06 -15.27
N PRO A 152 -1.24 -24.31 -15.38
CA PRO A 152 -1.76 -25.27 -16.36
C PRO A 152 -3.25 -25.57 -16.11
N ALA A 153 -4.06 -25.59 -17.17
CA ALA A 153 -5.51 -25.74 -17.08
C ALA A 153 -5.98 -27.11 -16.54
N ASP A 154 -5.13 -28.14 -16.59
CA ASP A 154 -5.43 -29.51 -16.15
C ASP A 154 -5.06 -29.80 -14.69
N ARG A 155 -4.54 -28.80 -13.96
CA ARG A 155 -4.04 -28.97 -12.59
C ARG A 155 -5.01 -28.50 -11.50
N TRP A 156 -6.15 -27.92 -11.87
CA TRP A 156 -7.07 -27.28 -10.92
C TRP A 156 -7.81 -28.24 -9.99
N ASP A 157 -7.92 -29.51 -10.35
CA ASP A 157 -8.47 -30.56 -9.46
C ASP A 157 -7.39 -31.24 -8.59
N ALA A 158 -6.12 -30.83 -8.71
CA ALA A 158 -5.06 -31.31 -7.83
C ALA A 158 -5.13 -30.64 -6.44
N PRO A 159 -4.61 -31.27 -5.38
CA PRO A 159 -4.52 -30.64 -4.06
C PRO A 159 -3.77 -29.30 -4.09
N ALA A 160 -4.25 -28.32 -3.32
CA ALA A 160 -3.57 -27.05 -3.11
C ALA A 160 -2.47 -27.21 -2.05
N GLY A 161 -1.26 -27.56 -2.49
CA GLY A 161 -0.11 -27.75 -1.61
C GLY A 161 -0.34 -28.89 -0.63
N SER A 162 -0.37 -28.56 0.67
CA SER A 162 -0.64 -29.52 1.75
C SER A 162 -2.11 -29.65 2.16
N LEU A 163 -3.02 -28.90 1.53
CA LEU A 163 -4.44 -28.92 1.84
C LEU A 163 -5.14 -30.16 1.26
N ASP A 164 -6.20 -30.62 1.93
CA ASP A 164 -7.13 -31.65 1.43
C ASP A 164 -8.10 -31.10 0.36
N TRP A 165 -8.05 -29.81 0.10
CA TRP A 165 -8.86 -29.12 -0.91
C TRP A 165 -8.13 -29.08 -2.24
N THR A 166 -8.90 -29.16 -3.31
CA THR A 166 -8.36 -28.93 -4.66
C THR A 166 -7.97 -27.46 -4.84
N CYS A 167 -7.16 -27.18 -5.86
CA CYS A 167 -6.83 -25.80 -6.23
C CYS A 167 -8.08 -25.01 -6.62
N TRP A 168 -9.05 -25.65 -7.28
CA TRP A 168 -10.35 -25.04 -7.58
C TRP A 168 -11.09 -24.64 -6.30
N GLU A 169 -11.28 -25.59 -5.39
CA GLU A 169 -12.00 -25.36 -4.12
C GLU A 169 -11.31 -24.31 -3.25
N THR A 170 -9.99 -24.27 -3.26
CA THR A 170 -9.22 -23.27 -2.51
C THR A 170 -9.42 -21.85 -3.06
N VAL A 171 -9.55 -21.68 -4.39
CA VAL A 171 -9.89 -20.35 -4.95
C VAL A 171 -11.36 -19.99 -4.71
N GLU A 172 -12.28 -20.95 -4.74
CA GLU A 172 -13.68 -20.69 -4.37
C GLU A 172 -13.79 -20.27 -2.90
N HIS A 173 -13.11 -20.99 -2.01
CA HIS A 173 -13.02 -20.62 -0.59
C HIS A 173 -12.45 -19.21 -0.41
N LEU A 174 -11.34 -18.89 -1.08
CA LEU A 174 -10.75 -17.55 -1.03
C LEU A 174 -11.73 -16.49 -1.57
N SER A 175 -12.43 -16.77 -2.67
CA SER A 175 -13.45 -15.88 -3.22
C SER A 175 -14.61 -15.68 -2.24
N ASP A 176 -14.99 -16.74 -1.53
CA ASP A 176 -16.03 -16.72 -0.53
C ASP A 176 -15.63 -15.97 0.74
N ASP A 177 -14.40 -16.11 1.23
CA ASP A 177 -13.89 -15.34 2.38
C ASP A 177 -13.95 -13.83 2.11
N LEU A 178 -13.45 -13.40 0.95
CA LEU A 178 -13.49 -12.00 0.54
C LEU A 178 -14.93 -11.49 0.44
N PHE A 179 -15.83 -12.30 -0.14
CA PHE A 179 -17.26 -11.99 -0.18
C PHE A 179 -17.87 -11.90 1.22
N ALA A 180 -17.62 -12.89 2.08
CA ALA A 180 -18.14 -12.99 3.44
C ALA A 180 -17.73 -11.77 4.27
N TYR A 181 -16.46 -11.38 4.20
CA TYR A 181 -15.94 -10.19 4.87
C TYR A 181 -16.59 -8.90 4.34
N ALA A 182 -16.82 -8.81 3.02
CA ALA A 182 -17.48 -7.66 2.42
C ALA A 182 -18.94 -7.52 2.92
N VAL A 183 -19.70 -8.63 2.91
CA VAL A 183 -21.11 -8.60 3.30
C VAL A 183 -21.31 -8.43 4.80
N GLN A 184 -20.33 -8.76 5.63
CA GLN A 184 -20.35 -8.42 7.07
C GLN A 184 -20.40 -6.91 7.32
N LEU A 185 -19.89 -6.09 6.41
CA LEU A 185 -19.93 -4.63 6.51
C LEU A 185 -21.19 -4.01 5.86
N GLY A 186 -21.96 -4.80 5.11
CA GLY A 186 -23.09 -4.33 4.30
C GLY A 186 -24.31 -3.80 5.07
N PRO A 187 -24.77 -4.46 6.15
CA PRO A 187 -25.94 -4.00 6.88
C PRO A 187 -25.74 -2.61 7.49
N ARG A 188 -26.81 -1.79 7.51
CA ARG A 188 -26.83 -0.50 8.23
C ARG A 188 -26.47 -0.62 9.71
N THR A 189 -26.72 -1.79 10.29
CA THR A 189 -26.35 -2.14 11.66
C THR A 189 -25.82 -3.57 11.63
N PRO A 190 -24.51 -3.75 11.43
CA PRO A 190 -23.93 -5.07 11.33
C PRO A 190 -24.11 -5.90 12.61
N PRO A 191 -24.29 -7.22 12.50
CA PRO A 191 -24.41 -8.08 13.67
C PRO A 191 -23.09 -8.14 14.45
N LEU A 192 -23.19 -8.30 15.77
CA LEU A 192 -22.02 -8.40 16.67
C LEU A 192 -21.88 -9.78 17.32
N ASP A 193 -22.77 -10.72 17.03
CA ASP A 193 -22.85 -12.03 17.68
C ASP A 193 -22.95 -13.21 16.71
N ARG A 194 -23.04 -12.92 15.41
CA ARG A 194 -23.21 -13.91 14.34
C ARG A 194 -22.82 -13.34 12.98
N ASP A 195 -22.55 -14.23 12.04
CA ASP A 195 -22.41 -13.87 10.64
C ASP A 195 -23.75 -13.39 10.05
N VAL A 196 -23.68 -12.55 9.01
CA VAL A 196 -24.82 -12.23 8.17
C VAL A 196 -25.33 -13.55 7.58
N PRO A 197 -26.64 -13.83 7.67
CA PRO A 197 -27.17 -15.19 7.50
C PRO A 197 -27.31 -15.59 6.02
N TYR A 198 -26.21 -15.57 5.28
CA TYR A 198 -26.10 -16.27 4.01
C TYR A 198 -26.18 -17.78 4.24
N ARG A 199 -26.62 -18.51 3.23
CA ARG A 199 -26.66 -19.97 3.28
C ARG A 199 -25.27 -20.49 2.91
N TRP A 200 -24.60 -21.09 3.89
CA TRP A 200 -23.30 -21.75 3.71
C TRP A 200 -23.50 -23.25 3.55
N ALA A 201 -22.87 -23.85 2.55
CA ALA A 201 -22.87 -25.29 2.35
C ALA A 201 -21.61 -25.69 1.58
N PRO A 202 -21.12 -26.93 1.72
CA PRO A 202 -20.08 -27.45 0.86
C PRO A 202 -20.70 -28.12 -0.38
N GLU A 203 -20.01 -28.08 -1.53
CA GLU A 203 -20.43 -28.84 -2.72
C GLU A 203 -20.26 -30.35 -2.56
N ARG A 204 -19.25 -30.76 -1.78
CA ARG A 204 -18.99 -32.17 -1.47
C ARG A 204 -18.65 -32.37 0.00
N GLN A 205 -18.79 -33.61 0.48
CA GLN A 205 -18.36 -33.97 1.83
C GLN A 205 -16.86 -33.68 2.03
N GLY A 206 -16.55 -32.93 3.10
CA GLY A 206 -15.18 -32.53 3.44
C GLY A 206 -14.62 -31.37 2.62
N GLY A 207 -15.40 -30.78 1.70
CA GLY A 207 -15.03 -29.55 1.01
C GLY A 207 -15.26 -28.30 1.88
N PRO A 208 -14.77 -27.13 1.42
CA PRO A 208 -14.99 -25.87 2.11
C PRO A 208 -16.48 -25.48 2.12
N TYR A 209 -16.90 -24.78 3.17
CA TYR A 209 -18.27 -24.25 3.27
C TYR A 209 -18.29 -22.86 2.67
N ASN A 210 -18.98 -22.70 1.54
CA ASN A 210 -19.06 -21.42 0.84
C ASN A 210 -20.52 -21.01 0.61
N ALA A 211 -20.74 -19.72 0.33
CA ALA A 211 -21.94 -19.17 -0.27
C ALA A 211 -21.72 -18.81 -1.75
N VAL A 212 -20.47 -18.53 -2.14
CA VAL A 212 -20.06 -18.22 -3.52
C VAL A 212 -19.33 -19.42 -4.14
N PHE A 213 -19.78 -19.82 -5.33
CA PHE A 213 -19.18 -20.89 -6.13
C PHE A 213 -18.97 -20.39 -7.56
N ALA A 214 -17.87 -20.80 -8.18
CA ALA A 214 -17.56 -20.44 -9.56
C ALA A 214 -18.22 -21.43 -10.52
N ASP A 215 -18.68 -20.93 -11.67
CA ASP A 215 -19.18 -21.81 -12.73
C ASP A 215 -18.02 -22.63 -13.32
N ARG A 216 -18.08 -23.95 -13.15
CA ARG A 216 -17.09 -24.90 -13.67
C ARG A 216 -16.97 -24.83 -15.20
N ASP A 217 -18.05 -24.52 -15.91
CA ASP A 217 -18.03 -24.41 -17.37
C ASP A 217 -17.26 -23.17 -17.86
N ALA A 218 -17.09 -22.15 -17.01
CA ALA A 218 -16.26 -20.98 -17.29
C ALA A 218 -14.75 -21.24 -17.14
N GLY A 219 -14.37 -22.40 -16.59
CA GLY A 219 -13.00 -22.84 -16.40
C GLY A 219 -12.17 -21.92 -15.48
N PRO A 220 -10.83 -22.10 -15.44
CA PRO A 220 -9.95 -21.35 -14.55
C PRO A 220 -10.03 -19.83 -14.71
N ALA A 221 -10.24 -19.34 -15.94
CA ALA A 221 -10.40 -17.90 -16.18
C ALA A 221 -11.67 -17.34 -15.50
N GLY A 222 -12.78 -18.07 -15.54
CA GLY A 222 -14.01 -17.69 -14.83
C GLY A 222 -13.88 -17.79 -13.31
N LEU A 223 -13.15 -18.80 -12.83
CA LEU A 223 -12.80 -18.93 -11.40
C LEU A 223 -12.01 -17.71 -10.91
N LEU A 224 -10.97 -17.29 -11.64
CA LEU A 224 -10.18 -16.11 -11.28
C LEU A 224 -10.99 -14.81 -11.39
N ALA A 225 -11.90 -14.68 -12.36
CA ALA A 225 -12.81 -13.54 -12.43
C ALA A 225 -13.76 -13.47 -11.21
N THR A 226 -14.15 -14.63 -10.66
CA THR A 226 -14.94 -14.71 -9.42
C THR A 226 -14.13 -14.18 -8.22
N LEU A 227 -12.85 -14.56 -8.14
CA LEU A 227 -11.92 -14.04 -7.14
C LEU A 227 -11.74 -12.52 -7.24
N GLU A 228 -11.53 -11.99 -8.46
CA GLU A 228 -11.42 -10.55 -8.69
C GLU A 228 -12.69 -9.80 -8.26
N ALA A 229 -13.87 -10.33 -8.58
CA ALA A 229 -15.15 -9.74 -8.22
C ALA A 229 -15.34 -9.68 -6.69
N SER A 230 -15.06 -10.78 -5.98
CA SER A 230 -15.13 -10.80 -4.51
C SER A 230 -14.11 -9.87 -3.86
N GLY A 231 -12.89 -9.82 -4.39
CA GLY A 231 -11.87 -8.86 -3.95
C GLY A 231 -12.30 -7.40 -4.13
N ALA A 232 -12.91 -7.08 -5.26
CA ALA A 232 -13.46 -5.75 -5.52
C ALA A 232 -14.61 -5.38 -4.59
N LEU A 233 -15.47 -6.35 -4.22
CA LEU A 233 -16.52 -6.16 -3.22
C LEU A 233 -15.92 -5.80 -1.85
N LEU A 234 -14.95 -6.57 -1.36
CA LEU A 234 -14.31 -6.30 -0.08
C LEU A 234 -13.59 -4.95 -0.09
N ALA A 235 -12.80 -4.67 -1.14
CA ALA A 235 -12.11 -3.41 -1.26
C ALA A 235 -13.09 -2.21 -1.28
N SER A 236 -14.22 -2.35 -1.97
CA SER A 236 -15.26 -1.31 -2.01
C SER A 236 -15.87 -1.10 -0.63
N MET A 237 -16.29 -2.18 0.04
CA MET A 237 -16.88 -2.11 1.38
C MET A 237 -15.92 -1.54 2.40
N ALA A 238 -14.65 -1.97 2.41
CA ALA A 238 -13.63 -1.45 3.30
C ALA A 238 -13.36 0.05 3.06
N ARG A 239 -13.48 0.53 1.81
CA ARG A 239 -13.27 1.94 1.45
C ARG A 239 -14.44 2.84 1.85
N THR A 240 -15.68 2.36 1.72
CA THR A 240 -16.88 3.18 1.91
C THR A 240 -17.50 3.05 3.29
N THR A 241 -17.15 2.01 4.05
CA THR A 241 -17.69 1.80 5.40
C THR A 241 -16.97 2.70 6.40
N PRO A 242 -17.68 3.45 7.25
CA PRO A 242 -17.06 4.28 8.28
C PRO A 242 -16.16 3.45 9.23
N PRO A 243 -14.97 3.96 9.62
CA PRO A 243 -14.00 3.20 10.42
C PRO A 243 -14.49 2.82 11.82
N GLU A 244 -15.52 3.47 12.34
CA GLU A 244 -16.18 3.17 13.62
C GLU A 244 -17.14 1.98 13.56
N VAL A 245 -17.50 1.51 12.36
CA VAL A 245 -18.38 0.35 12.20
C VAL A 245 -17.71 -0.89 12.79
N ARG A 246 -18.52 -1.70 13.46
CA ARG A 246 -18.10 -2.96 14.06
C ARG A 246 -19.00 -4.07 13.56
N SER A 247 -18.41 -5.21 13.20
CA SER A 247 -19.14 -6.40 12.76
C SER A 247 -18.49 -7.67 13.28
N TYR A 248 -19.30 -8.71 13.43
CA TYR A 248 -18.89 -10.00 13.93
C TYR A 248 -17.95 -10.72 12.96
N HIS A 249 -16.94 -11.36 13.54
CA HIS A 249 -16.16 -12.43 12.93
C HIS A 249 -15.85 -13.46 14.03
N GLY A 250 -15.68 -14.75 13.65
CA GLY A 250 -15.43 -15.83 14.61
C GLY A 250 -14.18 -15.65 15.49
N TYR A 251 -13.22 -14.83 15.04
CA TYR A 251 -12.00 -14.46 15.77
C TYR A 251 -12.00 -13.03 16.34
N GLY A 252 -13.18 -12.45 16.56
CA GLY A 252 -13.37 -11.19 17.26
C GLY A 252 -14.22 -10.20 16.48
N ILE A 253 -14.81 -9.23 17.18
CA ILE A 253 -15.52 -8.12 16.55
C ILE A 253 -14.52 -7.26 15.80
N SER A 254 -14.70 -7.08 14.50
CA SER A 254 -13.77 -6.40 13.62
C SER A 254 -14.33 -5.10 13.05
N ASP A 255 -13.44 -4.29 12.49
CA ASP A 255 -13.70 -3.03 11.80
C ASP A 255 -13.35 -3.16 10.31
N PRO A 256 -13.65 -2.16 9.46
CA PRO A 256 -13.36 -2.26 8.03
C PRO A 256 -11.89 -2.56 7.70
N GLU A 257 -10.96 -2.00 8.49
CA GLU A 257 -9.53 -2.30 8.38
C GLU A 257 -9.23 -3.78 8.69
N GLY A 258 -9.84 -4.32 9.75
CA GLY A 258 -9.65 -5.70 10.17
C GLY A 258 -10.15 -6.69 9.12
N PHE A 259 -11.32 -6.46 8.53
CA PHE A 259 -11.80 -7.28 7.41
C PHE A 259 -10.91 -7.16 6.17
N ALA A 260 -10.42 -5.95 5.84
CA ALA A 260 -9.45 -5.77 4.77
C ALA A 260 -8.15 -6.55 5.05
N ALA A 261 -7.65 -6.53 6.29
CA ALA A 261 -6.46 -7.27 6.69
C ALA A 261 -6.65 -8.78 6.64
N MET A 262 -7.82 -9.29 7.05
CA MET A 262 -8.15 -10.72 6.95
C MET A 262 -8.15 -11.13 5.47
N GLY A 263 -8.83 -10.36 4.61
CA GLY A 263 -8.85 -10.64 3.17
C GLY A 263 -7.47 -10.62 2.53
N VAL A 264 -6.58 -9.69 2.92
CA VAL A 264 -5.19 -9.72 2.46
C VAL A 264 -4.48 -10.97 2.96
N VAL A 265 -4.56 -11.32 4.26
CA VAL A 265 -3.91 -12.54 4.78
C VAL A 265 -4.37 -13.77 4.01
N GLU A 266 -5.69 -14.00 3.93
CA GLU A 266 -6.26 -15.16 3.22
C GLU A 266 -5.76 -15.23 1.78
N THR A 267 -5.79 -14.10 1.08
CA THR A 267 -5.29 -14.04 -0.30
C THR A 267 -3.82 -14.45 -0.38
N LEU A 268 -2.95 -13.89 0.48
CA LEU A 268 -1.52 -14.17 0.40
C LEU A 268 -1.18 -15.63 0.74
N VAL A 269 -1.82 -16.18 1.77
CA VAL A 269 -1.50 -17.51 2.28
C VAL A 269 -2.17 -18.63 1.50
N HIS A 270 -3.39 -18.44 0.98
CA HIS A 270 -3.98 -19.42 0.08
C HIS A 270 -3.38 -19.38 -1.33
N THR A 271 -2.87 -18.24 -1.78
CA THR A 271 -2.04 -18.22 -2.99
C THR A 271 -0.74 -19.00 -2.80
N TYR A 272 -0.16 -19.02 -1.59
CA TYR A 272 0.97 -19.90 -1.29
C TYR A 272 0.59 -21.38 -1.42
N ASP A 273 -0.52 -21.80 -0.81
CA ASP A 273 -1.00 -23.18 -0.88
C ASP A 273 -1.28 -23.58 -2.35
N LEU A 274 -1.91 -22.68 -3.12
CA LEU A 274 -2.18 -22.87 -4.55
C LEU A 274 -0.91 -22.94 -5.38
N ALA A 275 0.05 -22.05 -5.15
CA ALA A 275 1.31 -22.03 -5.88
C ALA A 275 2.10 -23.33 -5.67
N GLU A 276 2.12 -23.88 -4.45
CA GLU A 276 2.71 -25.19 -4.20
C GLU A 276 2.00 -26.32 -4.97
N GLY A 277 0.66 -26.35 -4.98
CA GLY A 277 -0.13 -27.37 -5.69
C GLY A 277 -0.03 -27.30 -7.22
N LEU A 278 0.08 -26.08 -7.75
CA LEU A 278 0.14 -25.77 -9.18
C LEU A 278 1.57 -25.73 -9.72
N GLY A 279 2.59 -25.76 -8.86
CA GLY A 279 4.00 -25.69 -9.24
C GLY A 279 4.43 -24.31 -9.73
N LEU A 280 3.92 -23.25 -9.10
CA LEU A 280 4.21 -21.85 -9.42
C LEU A 280 5.16 -21.23 -8.38
N ASP A 281 5.92 -20.23 -8.81
CA ASP A 281 6.70 -19.40 -7.89
C ASP A 281 5.81 -18.30 -7.28
N TRP A 282 5.81 -18.21 -5.95
CA TRP A 282 5.03 -17.21 -5.22
C TRP A 282 5.82 -16.54 -4.10
N SER A 283 5.88 -15.22 -4.15
CA SER A 283 6.35 -14.40 -3.03
C SER A 283 5.65 -13.03 -3.07
N PRO A 284 4.88 -12.69 -2.02
CA PRO A 284 4.17 -11.42 -1.98
C PRO A 284 5.05 -10.26 -1.51
N SER A 285 4.54 -9.03 -1.63
CA SER A 285 5.23 -7.84 -1.13
C SER A 285 5.50 -7.94 0.38
N PRO A 286 6.76 -7.75 0.84
CA PRO A 286 7.07 -7.68 2.27
C PRO A 286 6.30 -6.57 2.99
N ALA A 287 5.95 -5.49 2.28
CA ALA A 287 5.20 -4.38 2.85
C ALA A 287 3.73 -4.75 3.12
N LEU A 288 3.11 -5.60 2.30
CA LEU A 288 1.76 -6.13 2.57
C LEU A 288 1.80 -7.05 3.79
N CYS A 289 2.78 -7.96 3.83
CA CYS A 289 2.99 -8.87 4.95
C CYS A 289 3.16 -8.11 6.27
N ASP A 290 3.98 -7.06 6.28
CA ASP A 290 4.24 -6.27 7.47
C ASP A 290 2.97 -5.59 8.01
N ARG A 291 2.14 -5.01 7.13
CA ARG A 291 0.89 -4.33 7.53
C ARG A 291 -0.10 -5.30 8.16
N VAL A 292 -0.30 -6.47 7.57
CA VAL A 292 -1.24 -7.47 8.10
C VAL A 292 -0.71 -8.12 9.38
N LEU A 293 0.60 -8.39 9.46
CA LEU A 293 1.23 -8.85 10.70
C LEU A 293 0.98 -7.86 11.83
N ALA A 294 1.23 -6.57 11.60
CA ALA A 294 0.99 -5.54 12.60
C ALA A 294 -0.51 -5.39 12.97
N ARG A 295 -1.44 -5.65 12.04
CA ARG A 295 -2.90 -5.57 12.31
C ARG A 295 -3.41 -6.74 13.13
N LEU A 296 -3.05 -7.94 12.70
CA LEU A 296 -3.75 -9.19 13.05
C LEU A 296 -2.94 -10.10 13.98
N PHE A 297 -1.61 -9.94 14.04
CA PHE A 297 -0.72 -10.83 14.78
C PHE A 297 0.12 -10.03 15.79
N PRO A 298 -0.44 -9.69 16.98
CA PRO A 298 0.25 -8.86 17.97
C PRO A 298 1.59 -9.45 18.42
N ASP A 299 1.65 -10.77 18.49
CA ASP A 299 2.80 -11.52 19.00
C ASP A 299 3.75 -11.96 17.87
N ALA A 300 3.58 -11.43 16.65
CA ALA A 300 4.50 -11.69 15.56
C ALA A 300 5.87 -11.05 15.86
N PRO A 301 6.99 -11.77 15.67
CA PRO A 301 8.33 -11.22 15.83
C PRO A 301 8.51 -9.94 15.01
N ALA A 302 9.18 -8.96 15.61
CA ALA A 302 9.60 -7.75 14.93
C ALA A 302 10.83 -8.02 14.05
N GLY A 303 10.87 -7.43 12.86
CA GLY A 303 11.98 -7.60 11.91
C GLY A 303 11.95 -8.90 11.11
N GLY A 304 13.07 -9.23 10.46
CA GLY A 304 13.22 -10.41 9.61
C GLY A 304 12.49 -10.34 8.26
N ASP A 305 12.51 -11.45 7.53
CA ASP A 305 11.70 -11.62 6.32
C ASP A 305 10.21 -11.69 6.71
N ARG A 306 9.46 -10.64 6.33
CA ARG A 306 8.06 -10.48 6.71
C ARG A 306 7.17 -11.55 6.10
N TRP A 307 7.55 -12.12 4.95
CA TRP A 307 6.79 -13.21 4.35
C TRP A 307 6.98 -14.51 5.15
N ALA A 308 8.22 -14.85 5.49
CA ALA A 308 8.52 -16.00 6.35
C ALA A 308 7.82 -15.90 7.72
N VAL A 309 7.79 -14.71 8.33
CA VAL A 309 7.07 -14.47 9.59
C VAL A 309 5.56 -14.68 9.42
N LEU A 310 4.95 -14.26 8.30
CA LEU A 310 3.52 -14.47 8.05
C LEU A 310 3.18 -15.95 7.83
N LEU A 311 4.00 -16.69 7.07
CA LEU A 311 3.83 -18.14 6.92
C LEU A 311 3.94 -18.87 8.27
N TRP A 312 4.89 -18.48 9.11
CA TRP A 312 4.99 -19.03 10.47
C TRP A 312 3.79 -18.64 11.35
N ALA A 313 3.38 -17.38 11.31
CA ALA A 313 2.24 -16.88 12.10
C ALA A 313 0.93 -17.61 11.77
N THR A 314 0.81 -18.09 10.53
CA THR A 314 -0.32 -18.87 10.00
C THR A 314 -0.05 -20.38 9.91
N GLY A 315 0.98 -20.88 10.60
CA GLY A 315 1.25 -22.32 10.76
C GLY A 315 1.71 -23.06 9.49
N ARG A 316 2.02 -22.36 8.40
CA ARG A 316 2.41 -22.93 7.10
C ARG A 316 3.91 -23.25 7.01
N ALA A 317 4.76 -22.49 7.72
CA ALA A 317 6.21 -22.68 7.69
C ALA A 317 6.85 -22.61 9.07
N GLU A 318 8.08 -23.11 9.16
CA GLU A 318 8.94 -22.92 10.32
C GLU A 318 9.65 -21.56 10.26
N LEU A 319 9.96 -20.99 11.42
CA LEU A 319 10.74 -19.77 11.55
C LEU A 319 11.91 -20.06 12.50
N PRO A 320 13.17 -19.82 12.10
CA PRO A 320 14.34 -20.04 12.95
C PRO A 320 14.18 -19.36 14.31
N ASP A 321 14.65 -20.02 15.37
CA ASP A 321 14.60 -19.54 16.76
C ASP A 321 13.19 -19.29 17.34
N HIS A 322 12.14 -19.74 16.65
CA HIS A 322 10.75 -19.67 17.12
C HIS A 322 10.08 -21.06 17.11
N PRO A 323 9.26 -21.40 18.13
CA PRO A 323 8.57 -22.67 18.15
C PRO A 323 7.58 -22.78 16.98
N ARG A 324 7.46 -23.98 16.39
CA ARG A 324 6.49 -24.24 15.32
C ARG A 324 5.07 -24.00 15.82
N ARG A 325 4.28 -23.23 15.06
CA ARG A 325 2.85 -23.03 15.35
C ARG A 325 2.05 -24.24 14.86
N THR A 326 1.48 -25.01 15.78
CA THR A 326 0.57 -26.14 15.49
C THR A 326 -0.90 -25.74 15.54
N SER A 327 -1.19 -24.57 16.12
CA SER A 327 -2.49 -23.89 16.06
C SER A 327 -2.25 -22.39 16.01
N TRP A 328 -3.14 -21.67 15.34
CA TRP A 328 -3.03 -20.23 15.18
C TRP A 328 -4.41 -19.59 15.02
N ARG A 329 -4.48 -18.29 15.30
CA ARG A 329 -5.61 -17.42 15.02
C ARG A 329 -5.09 -15.99 14.86
N TRP A 330 -5.71 -15.17 14.02
CA TRP A 330 -5.53 -13.72 14.10
C TRP A 330 -6.37 -13.11 15.23
N ASP A 331 -5.98 -11.91 15.65
CA ASP A 331 -6.78 -11.04 16.51
C ASP A 331 -7.61 -10.07 15.66
N GLY A 332 -8.91 -10.36 15.52
CA GLY A 332 -9.80 -9.54 14.71
C GLY A 332 -10.17 -8.19 15.33
N ARG A 333 -9.89 -7.98 16.62
CA ARG A 333 -10.31 -6.77 17.34
C ARG A 333 -9.63 -5.52 16.78
N PRO A 334 -10.32 -4.36 16.72
CA PRO A 334 -9.72 -3.08 16.37
C PRO A 334 -8.46 -2.81 17.18
N ARG A 335 -7.46 -2.19 16.55
CA ARG A 335 -6.27 -1.67 17.23
C ARG A 335 -6.49 -0.20 17.55
N GLU A 336 -6.26 0.20 18.78
CA GLU A 336 -6.24 1.63 19.13
C GLU A 336 -4.95 2.27 18.58
N GLU A 337 -5.06 3.51 18.08
CA GLU A 337 -3.89 4.32 17.74
C GLU A 337 -3.00 4.48 18.99
N GLY A 338 -1.75 3.99 18.91
CA GLY A 338 -0.76 4.15 19.99
C GLY A 338 -0.49 2.91 20.86
N GLN A 339 -1.17 1.77 20.65
CA GLN A 339 -0.76 0.51 21.29
C GLN A 339 0.48 -0.05 20.60
N THR A 340 1.66 0.31 21.09
CA THR A 340 2.90 -0.44 20.83
C THR A 340 2.73 -1.86 21.36
N ALA A 341 3.22 -2.86 20.64
CA ALA A 341 3.31 -4.23 21.12
C ALA A 341 3.91 -4.25 22.53
N SER A 342 3.08 -4.54 23.53
CA SER A 342 3.56 -4.73 24.89
C SER A 342 4.43 -5.97 24.87
N SER A 343 5.73 -5.80 25.09
CA SER A 343 6.60 -6.89 25.47
C SER A 343 6.16 -7.40 26.83
N ALA A 344 5.26 -8.39 26.84
CA ALA A 344 4.97 -9.16 28.04
C ALA A 344 6.11 -10.17 28.23
N GLY A 345 6.81 -10.03 29.36
CA GLY A 345 7.91 -10.92 29.78
C GLY A 345 7.46 -12.16 30.53
#